data_AF-A0A8T4H9P3-F1
#
_entry.id   AF-A0A8T4H9P3-F1
#
_cell.length_a   1.000
_cell.length_b   1.000
_cell.length_c   1.000
_cell.angle_alpha   90.00
_cell.angle_beta   90.00
_cell.angle_gamma   90.00
#
_symmetry.space_group_name_H-M   'P 1'
#
loop_
_entity.id
_entity.type
_entity.pdbx_description
1 polymer ?
#
loop_
_entity_poly.entity_id
_entity_poly.type
_entity_poly.pdbx_seq_one_letter_code
_entity_poly.pdbx_strand_id
1 'polypeptide(L)'
;MKIDYKVIERYHLNQCTPQERLMVEQWLDEGLDDFETPFATVNEKKQVGEEIWNELHAFMEEDTNRPKTKNLFSFKRVSVAAAILAIVSLAAITLKNNAHFSDALFDNSTNSNLKYIDKNNYELILGSYASARVNIKTGVFDTSGDIMLIPKKDFLFSFSKNSVKKALKNGEIYFLLKSSSIGRPIIISKTELTFLAPTIQQQLKMQFNIS
;
A
#
# COMPACT_ATOMS: atom_id res chain seq x y z
N MET A 1 -19.37 -39.32 -2.74
CA MET A 1 -18.83 -39.46 -4.12
C MET A 1 -17.31 -39.24 -4.09
N LYS A 2 -16.48 -39.86 -4.95
CA LYS A 2 -15.01 -39.62 -4.96
C LYS A 2 -14.65 -38.68 -6.12
N ILE A 3 -14.33 -37.43 -5.82
CA ILE A 3 -13.78 -36.48 -6.80
C ILE A 3 -12.26 -36.65 -6.88
N ASP A 4 -11.74 -36.77 -8.10
CA ASP A 4 -10.29 -36.79 -8.36
C ASP A 4 -9.72 -35.37 -8.25
N TYR A 5 -8.57 -35.24 -7.59
CA TYR A 5 -7.83 -33.99 -7.40
C TYR A 5 -7.61 -33.22 -8.72
N LYS A 6 -7.39 -33.94 -9.83
CA LYS A 6 -7.20 -33.33 -11.15
C LYS A 6 -8.42 -32.52 -11.63
N VAL A 7 -9.62 -32.92 -11.23
CA VAL A 7 -10.86 -32.21 -11.58
C VAL A 7 -10.98 -30.92 -10.79
N ILE A 8 -10.56 -30.93 -9.52
CA ILE A 8 -10.55 -29.75 -8.64
C ILE A 8 -9.55 -28.71 -9.16
N GLU A 9 -8.36 -29.14 -9.59
CA GLU A 9 -7.36 -28.25 -10.18
C GLU A 9 -7.89 -27.55 -11.45
N ARG A 10 -8.54 -28.31 -12.35
CA ARG A 10 -9.18 -27.75 -13.55
C ARG A 10 -10.34 -26.81 -13.23
N TYR A 11 -11.06 -27.06 -12.13
CA TYR A 11 -12.17 -26.20 -11.69
C TYR A 11 -11.66 -24.81 -11.30
N HIS A 12 -10.55 -24.72 -10.57
CA HIS A 12 -9.89 -23.45 -10.24
C HIS A 12 -9.36 -22.71 -11.46
N LEU A 13 -8.96 -23.43 -12.51
CA LEU A 13 -8.45 -22.85 -13.76
C LEU A 13 -9.56 -22.51 -14.76
N ASN A 14 -10.84 -22.71 -14.43
CA ASN A 14 -11.99 -22.56 -15.34
C ASN A 14 -11.91 -23.45 -16.61
N GLN A 15 -11.23 -24.59 -16.52
CA GLN A 15 -10.98 -25.52 -17.64
C GLN A 15 -11.82 -26.81 -17.54
N CYS A 16 -12.81 -26.86 -16.65
CA CYS A 16 -13.72 -28.01 -16.55
C CYS A 16 -14.78 -28.02 -17.65
N THR A 17 -15.21 -29.22 -18.03
CA THR A 17 -16.42 -29.40 -18.82
C THR A 17 -17.66 -29.04 -17.99
N PRO A 18 -18.80 -28.68 -18.62
CA PRO A 18 -20.04 -28.34 -17.90
C PRO A 18 -20.53 -29.44 -16.94
N GLN A 19 -20.29 -30.71 -17.31
CA GLN A 19 -20.66 -31.87 -16.49
C GLN A 19 -19.75 -32.03 -15.26
N GLU A 20 -18.44 -31.85 -15.41
CA GLU A 20 -17.48 -31.92 -14.30
C GLU A 20 -17.72 -30.77 -13.30
N ARG A 21 -18.04 -29.57 -13.78
CA ARG A 21 -18.34 -28.42 -12.93
C ARG A 21 -19.51 -28.71 -11.98
N LEU A 22 -20.61 -29.24 -12.50
CA LEU A 22 -21.78 -29.61 -11.70
C LEU A 22 -21.45 -30.68 -10.64
N MET A 23 -20.59 -31.65 -10.97
CA MET A 23 -20.14 -32.65 -10.01
C MET A 23 -19.32 -32.05 -8.86
N VAL A 24 -18.42 -31.10 -9.17
CA VAL A 24 -17.62 -30.40 -8.14
C VAL A 24 -18.50 -29.54 -7.25
N GLU A 25 -19.45 -28.81 -7.84
CA GLU A 25 -20.42 -27.98 -7.10
C GLU A 25 -21.27 -28.84 -6.17
N GLN A 26 -21.81 -29.96 -6.65
CA GLN A 26 -22.60 -30.87 -5.81
C GLN A 26 -21.78 -31.46 -4.65
N TRP A 27 -20.50 -31.79 -4.86
CA TRP A 27 -19.63 -32.29 -3.80
C TRP A 27 -19.24 -31.20 -2.77
N LEU A 28 -19.11 -29.94 -3.21
CA LEU A 28 -18.91 -28.82 -2.30
C LEU A 28 -20.15 -28.58 -1.43
N ASP A 29 -21.34 -28.69 -2.02
CA ASP A 29 -22.61 -28.53 -1.32
C ASP A 29 -22.89 -29.69 -0.35
N GLU A 30 -22.54 -30.93 -0.71
CA GLU A 30 -22.66 -32.11 0.17
C GLU A 30 -21.76 -32.04 1.42
N GLY A 31 -20.75 -31.17 1.45
CA GLY A 31 -19.78 -31.05 2.56
C GLY A 31 -20.14 -30.01 3.64
N LEU A 32 -21.24 -29.28 3.50
CA LEU A 32 -21.57 -28.15 4.38
C LEU A 32 -22.60 -28.45 5.47
N ASP A 33 -23.28 -29.61 5.44
CA ASP A 33 -24.34 -29.94 6.40
C ASP A 33 -23.88 -30.73 7.65
N ASP A 34 -22.66 -31.26 7.68
CA ASP A 34 -22.19 -32.17 8.76
C ASP A 34 -20.93 -31.72 9.51
N PHE A 35 -20.53 -30.45 9.41
CA PHE A 35 -19.45 -29.89 10.23
C PHE A 35 -19.95 -29.35 11.58
N GLU A 36 -20.69 -30.18 12.33
CA GLU A 36 -20.76 -30.04 13.79
C GLU A 36 -19.45 -30.56 14.38
N THR A 37 -18.37 -29.77 14.29
CA THR A 37 -17.25 -29.98 15.19
C THR A 37 -17.76 -29.75 16.60
N PRO A 38 -17.69 -30.73 17.53
CA PRO A 38 -17.95 -30.43 18.92
C PRO A 38 -16.87 -29.44 19.33
N PHE A 39 -17.25 -28.19 19.52
CA PHE A 39 -16.35 -27.18 20.05
C PHE A 39 -15.94 -27.66 21.44
N ALA A 40 -14.72 -28.22 21.54
CA ALA A 40 -14.12 -28.57 22.81
C ALA A 40 -14.29 -27.38 23.77
N THR A 41 -14.84 -27.67 24.94
CA THR A 41 -15.18 -26.65 25.92
C THR A 41 -13.92 -25.88 26.31
N VAL A 42 -14.07 -24.62 26.72
CA VAL A 42 -12.94 -23.74 27.05
C VAL A 42 -12.00 -24.36 28.09
N ASN A 43 -12.51 -25.24 28.96
CA ASN A 43 -11.72 -25.95 29.96
C ASN A 43 -10.90 -27.10 29.38
N GLU A 44 -11.41 -27.87 28.42
CA GLU A 44 -10.67 -28.93 27.74
C GLU A 44 -9.49 -28.36 26.95
N LYS A 45 -9.68 -27.21 26.28
CA LYS A 45 -8.58 -26.52 25.57
C LYS A 45 -7.47 -26.04 26.48
N LYS A 46 -7.79 -25.63 27.71
CA LYS A 46 -6.79 -25.20 28.70
C LYS A 46 -5.99 -26.38 29.24
N GLN A 47 -6.67 -27.49 29.56
CA GLN A 47 -6.01 -28.69 30.07
C GLN A 47 -5.05 -29.30 29.04
N VAL A 48 -5.49 -29.42 27.79
CA VAL A 48 -4.63 -29.91 26.69
C VAL A 48 -3.45 -28.98 26.46
N GLY A 49 -3.65 -27.66 26.55
CA GLY A 49 -2.56 -26.68 26.44
C GLY A 49 -1.51 -26.84 27.54
N GLU A 50 -1.94 -26.97 28.81
CA GLU A 50 -1.03 -27.15 29.95
C GLU A 50 -0.26 -28.47 29.88
N GLU A 51 -0.90 -29.56 29.41
CA GLU A 51 -0.26 -30.85 29.22
C GLU A 51 0.86 -30.79 28.17
N ILE A 52 0.60 -30.16 27.02
CA ILE A 52 1.61 -29.93 25.96
C ILE A 52 2.76 -29.07 26.48
N TRP A 53 2.46 -28.03 27.25
CA TRP A 53 3.48 -27.15 27.82
C TRP A 53 4.38 -27.85 28.85
N ASN A 54 3.82 -28.74 29.66
CA ASN A 54 4.60 -29.52 30.62
C ASN A 54 5.52 -30.53 29.95
N GLU A 55 5.06 -31.18 28.88
CA GLU A 55 5.88 -32.13 28.10
C GLU A 55 7.05 -31.41 27.41
N LEU A 56 6.83 -30.21 26.86
CA LEU A 56 7.88 -29.38 26.28
C LEU A 56 8.92 -28.91 27.32
N HIS A 57 8.48 -28.58 28.54
CA HIS A 57 9.38 -28.13 29.59
C HIS A 57 10.35 -29.23 30.03
N ALA A 58 9.89 -30.49 30.06
CA ALA A 58 10.74 -31.63 30.38
C ALA A 58 11.90 -31.81 29.37
N PHE A 59 11.66 -31.53 28.08
CA PHE A 59 12.71 -31.57 27.06
C PHE A 59 13.68 -30.37 27.10
N MET A 60 13.31 -29.26 27.76
CA MET A 60 14.15 -28.05 27.83
C MET A 60 15.19 -28.11 28.96
N GLU A 61 14.93 -28.85 30.04
CA GLU A 61 15.86 -28.93 31.19
C GLU A 61 16.99 -29.94 31.01
N GLU A 62 16.91 -30.83 30.01
CA GLU A 62 17.90 -31.89 29.79
C GLU A 62 19.25 -31.38 29.24
N ASP A 63 19.35 -30.10 28.87
CA ASP A 63 20.55 -29.51 28.26
C ASP A 63 21.46 -28.74 29.25
N THR A 64 21.40 -29.05 30.55
CA THR A 64 22.15 -28.34 31.61
C THR A 64 23.62 -28.79 31.81
N ASN A 65 24.09 -29.81 31.09
CA ASN A 65 25.48 -30.28 31.18
C ASN A 65 26.37 -29.78 30.03
N ARG A 66 26.41 -28.46 29.81
CA ARG A 66 27.45 -27.85 28.95
C ARG A 66 28.67 -27.45 29.79
N PRO A 67 29.90 -27.90 29.45
CA PRO A 67 31.09 -27.54 30.19
C PRO A 67 31.31 -26.01 30.14
N LYS A 68 31.47 -25.40 31.31
CA LYS A 68 31.74 -23.96 31.47
C LYS A 68 33.04 -23.61 30.73
N THR A 69 32.92 -22.98 29.58
CA THR A 69 34.05 -22.40 28.86
C THR A 69 34.66 -21.31 29.74
N LYS A 70 35.92 -21.51 30.15
CA LYS A 70 36.67 -20.53 30.94
C LYS A 70 36.76 -19.23 30.15
N ASN A 71 36.17 -18.20 30.73
CA ASN A 71 36.10 -16.87 30.18
C ASN A 71 37.50 -16.23 30.27
N LEU A 72 38.14 -16.01 29.12
CA LEU A 72 39.49 -15.46 29.01
C LEU A 72 39.56 -14.27 28.05
N PHE A 73 38.46 -13.54 27.88
CA PHE A 73 38.47 -12.27 27.15
C PHE A 73 37.84 -11.13 27.95
N SER A 74 38.61 -10.04 28.04
CA SER A 74 38.24 -8.79 28.71
C SER A 74 37.04 -8.14 28.03
N PHE A 75 35.85 -8.33 28.60
CA PHE A 75 34.56 -7.88 28.07
C PHE A 75 34.33 -6.36 28.05
N LYS A 76 35.29 -5.54 28.50
CA LYS A 76 35.11 -4.08 28.50
C LYS A 76 35.24 -3.44 27.11
N ARG A 77 35.88 -4.11 26.13
CA ARG A 77 36.04 -3.58 24.76
C ARG A 77 35.11 -4.21 23.72
N VAL A 78 34.59 -5.42 23.98
CA VAL A 78 33.70 -6.13 23.04
C VAL A 78 32.24 -5.63 23.15
N SER A 79 31.80 -5.21 24.35
CA SER A 79 30.45 -4.65 24.56
C SER A 79 30.22 -3.35 23.76
N VAL A 80 31.23 -2.48 23.69
CA VAL A 80 31.15 -1.21 22.94
C VAL A 80 31.04 -1.46 21.43
N ALA A 81 31.79 -2.41 20.88
CA ALA A 81 31.73 -2.71 19.45
C ALA A 81 30.38 -3.32 19.04
N ALA A 82 29.82 -4.23 19.84
CA ALA A 82 28.51 -4.82 19.58
C ALA A 82 27.37 -3.79 19.70
N ALA A 83 27.45 -2.86 20.65
CA ALA A 83 26.50 -1.77 20.78
C ALA A 83 26.55 -0.80 19.59
N ILE A 84 27.75 -0.47 19.09
CA ILE A 84 27.91 0.35 17.88
C ILE A 84 27.34 -0.37 16.67
N LEU A 85 27.59 -1.67 16.49
CA LEU A 85 27.02 -2.44 15.38
C LEU A 85 25.50 -2.57 15.47
N ALA A 86 24.93 -2.69 16.67
CA ALA A 86 23.48 -2.69 16.89
C ALA A 86 22.86 -1.32 16.53
N ILE A 87 23.50 -0.21 16.94
CA ILE A 87 23.02 1.14 16.60
C ILE A 87 23.14 1.41 15.10
N VAL A 88 24.26 1.02 14.47
CA VAL A 88 24.48 1.21 13.02
C VAL A 88 23.53 0.33 12.21
N SER A 89 23.28 -0.91 12.62
CA SER A 89 22.30 -1.78 11.95
C SER A 89 20.87 -1.28 12.12
N LEU A 90 20.48 -0.80 13.32
CA LEU A 90 19.17 -0.20 13.55
C LEU A 90 18.99 1.12 12.77
N ALA A 91 20.04 1.94 12.69
CA ALA A 91 20.07 3.12 11.83
C ALA A 91 19.96 2.75 10.34
N ALA A 92 20.65 1.69 9.89
CA ALA A 92 20.56 1.22 8.51
C ALA A 92 19.17 0.66 8.18
N ILE A 93 18.54 -0.08 9.10
CA ILE A 93 17.19 -0.63 8.92
C ILE A 93 16.15 0.49 8.91
N THR A 94 16.24 1.47 9.80
CA THR A 94 15.31 2.62 9.83
C THR A 94 15.46 3.51 8.59
N LEU A 95 16.69 3.75 8.13
CA LEU A 95 16.94 4.47 6.86
C LEU A 95 16.47 3.69 5.63
N LYS A 96 16.65 2.36 5.61
CA LYS A 96 16.19 1.50 4.50
C LYS A 96 14.66 1.38 4.45
N ASN A 97 13.99 1.32 5.59
CA ASN A 97 12.52 1.25 5.63
C ASN A 97 11.85 2.57 5.20
N ASN A 98 12.52 3.71 5.40
CA ASN A 98 12.06 5.00 4.86
C ASN A 98 12.20 5.09 3.33
N ALA A 99 12.98 4.20 2.71
CA ALA A 99 13.22 4.17 1.27
C ALA A 99 12.20 3.35 0.47
N HIS A 100 11.14 2.81 1.10
CA HIS A 100 10.02 2.25 0.34
C HIS A 100 9.17 3.40 -0.24
N PHE A 101 9.74 4.07 -1.24
CA PHE A 101 9.14 5.11 -2.07
C PHE A 101 8.00 4.45 -2.87
N SER A 102 6.76 4.62 -2.40
CA SER A 102 5.57 4.16 -3.11
C SER A 102 5.09 5.29 -4.01
N ASP A 103 5.82 5.50 -5.10
CA ASP A 103 5.47 6.47 -6.12
C ASP A 103 4.48 5.86 -7.10
N ALA A 104 3.32 6.50 -7.26
CA ALA A 104 2.44 6.23 -8.38
C ALA A 104 2.83 7.16 -9.54
N LEU A 105 3.34 6.57 -10.63
CA LEU A 105 3.62 7.29 -11.87
C LEU A 105 2.40 7.22 -12.79
N PHE A 106 1.90 8.38 -13.19
CA PHE A 106 0.81 8.53 -14.13
C PHE A 106 1.28 9.31 -15.35
N ASP A 107 1.38 8.62 -16.49
CA ASP A 107 1.88 9.21 -17.73
C ASP A 107 0.75 9.40 -18.74
N ASN A 108 0.61 10.63 -19.26
CA ASN A 108 -0.20 11.02 -20.41
C ASN A 108 0.60 11.92 -21.37
N SER A 109 1.94 11.84 -21.33
CA SER A 109 2.85 12.71 -22.08
C SER A 109 2.81 12.50 -23.59
N THR A 110 2.28 11.37 -24.07
CA THR A 110 2.22 11.01 -25.49
C THR A 110 0.82 11.12 -26.09
N ASN A 111 -0.21 11.36 -25.26
CA ASN A 111 -1.60 11.37 -25.69
C ASN A 111 -2.16 12.79 -25.66
N SER A 112 -2.93 13.14 -26.68
CA SER A 112 -3.64 14.42 -26.78
C SER A 112 -4.97 14.43 -26.03
N ASN A 113 -5.51 13.26 -25.67
CA ASN A 113 -6.77 13.13 -24.96
C ASN A 113 -6.59 13.21 -23.44
N LEU A 114 -7.66 13.55 -22.74
CA LEU A 114 -7.71 13.52 -21.27
C LEU A 114 -7.57 12.08 -20.76
N LYS A 115 -6.78 11.91 -19.70
CA LYS A 115 -6.63 10.62 -19.02
C LYS A 115 -7.16 10.71 -17.59
N TYR A 116 -8.20 9.93 -17.34
CA TYR A 116 -8.89 9.83 -16.06
C TYR A 116 -8.26 8.71 -15.23
N ILE A 117 -7.93 9.03 -14.00
CA ILE A 117 -7.35 8.10 -13.04
C ILE A 117 -8.16 8.20 -11.76
N ASP A 118 -8.83 7.10 -11.44
CA ASP A 118 -9.52 6.95 -10.17
C ASP A 118 -8.66 6.12 -9.21
N LYS A 119 -8.38 6.68 -8.03
CA LYS A 119 -7.73 6.00 -6.91
C LYS A 119 -8.57 6.21 -5.65
N ASN A 120 -8.44 5.29 -4.70
CA ASN A 120 -9.24 5.30 -3.45
C ASN A 120 -9.21 6.64 -2.68
N ASN A 121 -8.16 7.45 -2.84
CA ASN A 121 -7.98 8.70 -2.10
C ASN A 121 -8.19 9.97 -2.94
N TYR A 122 -8.15 9.88 -4.28
CA TYR A 122 -8.23 11.03 -5.17
C TYR A 122 -8.60 10.62 -6.60
N GLU A 123 -9.24 11.55 -7.32
CA GLU A 123 -9.43 11.48 -8.76
C GLU A 123 -8.48 12.45 -9.42
N LEU A 124 -7.78 11.97 -10.45
CA LEU A 124 -6.79 12.74 -11.20
C LEU A 124 -7.16 12.73 -12.68
N ILE A 125 -7.24 13.91 -13.27
CA ILE A 125 -7.48 14.11 -14.69
C ILE A 125 -6.24 14.78 -15.27
N LEU A 126 -5.49 14.03 -16.06
CA LEU A 126 -4.33 14.53 -16.78
C LEU A 126 -4.78 15.22 -18.07
N GLY A 127 -4.34 16.46 -18.26
CA GLY A 127 -4.47 17.15 -19.52
C GLY A 127 -3.67 16.49 -20.66
N SER A 128 -3.83 17.02 -21.86
CA SER A 128 -3.02 16.63 -23.02
C SER A 128 -1.53 16.81 -22.73
N TYR A 129 -0.71 15.80 -23.05
CA TYR A 129 0.74 15.83 -22.84
C TYR A 129 1.18 16.06 -21.39
N ALA A 130 0.33 15.70 -20.41
CA ALA A 130 0.63 15.87 -19.00
C ALA A 130 1.16 14.58 -18.34
N SER A 131 1.92 14.70 -17.26
CA SER A 131 2.31 13.58 -16.41
C SER A 131 2.33 13.98 -14.94
N ALA A 132 2.04 13.04 -14.06
CA ALA A 132 2.08 13.22 -12.61
C ALA A 132 2.80 12.06 -11.94
N ARG A 133 3.59 12.39 -10.93
CA ARG A 133 4.17 11.46 -9.97
C ARG A 133 3.66 11.82 -8.59
N VAL A 134 3.10 10.84 -7.90
CA VAL A 134 2.49 11.02 -6.59
C VAL A 134 3.18 10.13 -5.59
N ASN A 135 3.78 10.72 -4.56
CA ASN A 135 4.28 9.97 -3.42
C ASN A 135 3.17 9.85 -2.36
N ILE A 136 2.63 8.65 -2.21
CA ILE A 136 1.47 8.40 -1.35
C ILE A 136 1.81 8.60 0.14
N LYS A 137 3.08 8.43 0.53
CA LYS A 137 3.53 8.54 1.93
C LYS A 137 3.77 9.99 2.35
N THR A 138 4.34 10.80 1.46
CA THR A 138 4.72 12.18 1.78
C THR A 138 3.68 13.20 1.33
N GLY A 139 2.73 12.83 0.47
CA GLY A 139 1.78 13.76 -0.14
C GLY A 139 2.45 14.73 -1.12
N VAL A 140 3.64 14.37 -1.61
CA VAL A 140 4.40 15.16 -2.57
C VAL A 140 3.97 14.76 -3.99
N PHE A 141 3.60 15.78 -4.76
CA PHE A 141 3.27 15.63 -6.17
C PHE A 141 4.34 16.32 -7.03
N ASP A 142 4.74 15.64 -8.09
CA ASP A 142 5.53 16.25 -9.17
C ASP A 142 4.71 16.15 -10.46
N THR A 143 4.48 17.29 -11.10
CA THR A 143 3.53 17.40 -12.20
C THR A 143 4.17 18.11 -13.38
N SER A 144 3.96 17.59 -14.57
CA SER A 144 4.31 18.22 -15.84
C SER A 144 3.04 18.42 -16.66
N GLY A 145 2.74 19.66 -17.05
CA GLY A 145 1.49 20.00 -17.75
C GLY A 145 0.34 20.33 -16.79
N ASP A 146 -0.85 20.50 -17.35
CA ASP A 146 -2.04 20.89 -16.59
C ASP A 146 -2.78 19.66 -16.10
N ILE A 147 -3.17 19.67 -14.83
CA ILE A 147 -3.82 18.54 -14.18
C ILE A 147 -4.96 19.05 -13.31
N MET A 148 -6.08 18.34 -13.35
CA MET A 148 -7.19 18.53 -12.43
C MET A 148 -7.20 17.42 -11.37
N LEU A 149 -7.34 17.81 -10.12
CA LEU A 149 -7.29 16.94 -8.95
C LEU A 149 -8.55 17.13 -8.10
N ILE A 150 -9.20 16.03 -7.73
CA ILE A 150 -10.36 16.01 -6.85
C ILE A 150 -10.04 15.09 -5.66
N PRO A 151 -9.77 15.64 -4.46
CA PRO A 151 -9.55 14.86 -3.25
C PRO A 151 -10.83 14.13 -2.81
N LYS A 152 -10.72 12.86 -2.41
CA LYS A 152 -11.83 12.11 -1.76
C LYS A 152 -11.82 12.25 -0.23
N LYS A 153 -10.75 12.86 0.31
CA LYS A 153 -10.52 13.14 1.73
C LYS A 153 -9.67 14.40 1.86
N ASP A 154 -9.70 15.02 3.03
CA ASP A 154 -8.83 16.14 3.33
C ASP A 154 -7.37 15.65 3.43
N PHE A 155 -6.45 16.32 2.73
CA PHE A 155 -5.03 16.03 2.88
C PHE A 155 -4.14 17.25 2.59
N LEU A 156 -2.93 17.21 3.13
CA LEU A 156 -1.92 18.22 2.86
C LEU A 156 -1.17 17.86 1.58
N PHE A 157 -1.23 18.77 0.61
CA PHE A 157 -0.55 18.65 -0.66
C PHE A 157 0.69 19.54 -0.69
N SER A 158 1.77 19.06 -1.28
CA SER A 158 2.95 19.89 -1.59
C SER A 158 3.56 19.50 -2.92
N PHE A 159 4.17 20.47 -3.60
CA PHE A 159 4.94 20.18 -4.80
C PHE A 159 6.36 19.79 -4.45
N SER A 160 6.96 18.86 -5.20
CA SER A 160 8.35 18.43 -4.95
C SER A 160 9.35 19.60 -4.97
N LYS A 161 9.05 20.67 -5.70
CA LYS A 161 9.90 21.86 -5.85
C LYS A 161 9.52 23.03 -4.94
N ASN A 162 8.50 22.88 -4.10
CA ASN A 162 8.00 23.94 -3.22
C ASN A 162 7.62 23.39 -1.84
N SER A 163 8.22 23.94 -0.78
CA SER A 163 7.95 23.56 0.61
C SER A 163 6.59 24.06 1.14
N VAL A 164 5.85 24.84 0.35
CA VAL A 164 4.51 25.31 0.72
C VAL A 164 3.52 24.15 0.62
N LYS A 165 3.00 23.74 1.78
CA LYS A 165 1.88 22.80 1.90
C LYS A 165 0.57 23.55 1.73
N LYS A 166 -0.29 23.11 0.81
CA LYS A 166 -1.68 23.59 0.68
C LYS A 166 -2.60 22.49 1.19
N ALA A 167 -3.54 22.84 2.07
CA ALA A 167 -4.58 21.91 2.48
C ALA A 167 -5.59 21.78 1.33
N LEU A 168 -5.75 20.56 0.82
CA LEU A 168 -6.78 20.24 -0.14
C LEU A 168 -7.97 19.65 0.62
N LYS A 169 -9.15 20.19 0.35
CA LYS A 169 -10.40 19.76 0.97
C LYS A 169 -11.09 18.72 0.11
N ASN A 170 -11.76 17.79 0.77
CA ASN A 170 -12.58 16.77 0.16
C ASN A 170 -13.63 17.37 -0.79
N GLY A 171 -13.73 16.83 -2.00
CA GLY A 171 -14.72 17.21 -3.01
C GLY A 171 -14.45 18.55 -3.71
N GLU A 172 -13.43 19.31 -3.29
CA GLU A 172 -13.05 20.53 -3.99
C GLU A 172 -12.21 20.21 -5.24
N ILE A 173 -12.44 20.97 -6.31
CA ILE A 173 -11.70 20.82 -7.56
C ILE A 173 -10.49 21.73 -7.53
N TYR A 174 -9.31 21.17 -7.77
CA TYR A 174 -8.06 21.90 -7.85
C TYR A 174 -7.40 21.72 -9.21
N PHE A 175 -6.87 22.81 -9.75
CA PHE A 175 -6.09 22.86 -10.98
C PHE A 175 -4.62 23.08 -10.63
N LEU A 176 -3.78 22.19 -11.15
CA LEU A 176 -2.34 22.22 -11.03
C LEU A 176 -1.81 22.69 -12.38
N LEU A 177 -1.30 23.93 -12.41
CA LEU A 177 -0.88 24.58 -13.65
C LEU A 177 0.64 24.68 -13.73
N LYS A 178 1.18 24.45 -14.93
CA LYS A 178 2.58 24.73 -15.23
C LYS A 178 2.78 26.24 -15.39
N SER A 179 3.45 26.89 -14.44
CA SER A 179 3.84 28.30 -14.59
C SER A 179 4.90 28.45 -15.69
N SER A 180 4.59 29.25 -16.71
CA SER A 180 5.43 29.42 -17.92
C SER A 180 6.63 30.34 -17.73
N SER A 181 6.73 31.11 -16.65
CA SER A 181 7.74 32.17 -16.54
C SER A 181 8.71 32.00 -15.37
N ILE A 182 8.29 31.43 -14.22
CA ILE A 182 9.14 31.34 -13.03
C ILE A 182 8.82 30.09 -12.22
N GLY A 183 9.00 28.89 -12.82
CA GLY A 183 9.33 27.61 -12.17
C GLY A 183 8.46 27.07 -11.01
N ARG A 184 7.41 27.79 -10.59
CA ARG A 184 6.58 27.45 -9.44
C ARG A 184 5.23 26.96 -9.94
N PRO A 185 4.94 25.66 -9.81
CA PRO A 185 3.62 25.16 -10.13
C PRO A 185 2.58 25.82 -9.21
N ILE A 186 1.44 26.21 -9.78
CA ILE A 186 0.40 26.96 -9.08
C ILE A 186 -0.78 26.02 -8.84
N ILE A 187 -1.28 26.00 -7.60
CA ILE A 187 -2.50 25.26 -7.23
C ILE A 187 -3.63 26.26 -7.07
N ILE A 188 -4.67 26.08 -7.87
CA ILE A 188 -5.80 26.99 -7.90
C ILE A 188 -7.06 26.18 -7.66
N SER A 189 -7.86 26.52 -6.66
CA SER A 189 -9.18 25.92 -6.49
C SER A 189 -10.15 26.44 -7.55
N LYS A 190 -11.27 25.73 -7.78
CA LYS A 190 -12.34 26.23 -8.65
C LYS A 190 -12.87 27.61 -8.22
N THR A 191 -12.88 27.90 -6.92
CA THR A 191 -13.28 29.21 -6.40
C THR A 191 -12.24 30.30 -6.66
N GLU A 192 -10.97 29.93 -6.76
CA GLU A 192 -9.87 30.83 -7.08
C GLU A 192 -9.72 31.10 -8.60
N LEU A 193 -10.37 30.31 -9.46
CA LEU A 193 -10.36 30.50 -10.93
C LEU A 193 -10.86 31.88 -11.35
N THR A 194 -11.81 32.47 -10.63
CA THR A 194 -12.40 33.78 -10.95
C THR A 194 -11.38 34.91 -10.86
N PHE A 195 -10.30 34.72 -10.08
CA PHE A 195 -9.21 35.68 -9.94
C PHE A 195 -8.14 35.53 -11.01
N LEU A 196 -8.23 34.53 -11.90
CA LEU A 196 -7.31 34.37 -13.01
C LEU A 196 -7.62 35.30 -14.17
N ALA A 197 -6.61 35.59 -14.98
CA ALA A 197 -6.80 36.29 -16.24
C ALA A 197 -7.82 35.54 -17.14
N PRO A 198 -8.73 36.24 -17.83
CA PRO A 198 -9.77 35.61 -18.65
C PRO A 198 -9.25 34.59 -19.67
N THR A 199 -8.06 34.84 -20.22
CA THR A 199 -7.38 33.96 -21.16
C THR A 199 -7.04 32.61 -20.55
N ILE A 200 -6.55 32.58 -19.30
CA ILE A 200 -6.23 31.34 -18.58
C ILE A 200 -7.52 30.60 -18.20
N GLN A 201 -8.56 31.33 -17.77
CA GLN A 201 -9.87 30.72 -17.50
C GLN A 201 -10.41 30.01 -18.75
N GLN A 202 -10.35 30.65 -19.91
CA GLN A 202 -10.85 30.09 -21.16
C GLN A 202 -10.03 28.88 -21.61
N GLN A 203 -8.70 28.91 -21.43
CA GLN A 203 -7.84 27.75 -21.70
C GLN A 203 -8.23 26.53 -20.87
N LEU A 204 -8.45 26.72 -19.56
CA LEU A 204 -8.84 25.63 -18.66
C LEU A 204 -10.23 25.08 -18.98
N LYS A 205 -11.18 25.95 -19.32
CA LYS A 205 -12.51 25.53 -19.75
C LYS A 205 -12.46 24.66 -21.00
N MET A 206 -11.66 25.04 -22.01
CA MET A 206 -11.52 24.25 -23.23
C MET A 206 -10.80 22.92 -22.99
N GLN A 207 -9.72 22.95 -22.20
CA GLN A 207 -8.87 21.77 -21.98
C GLN A 207 -9.57 20.69 -21.14
N PHE A 208 -10.26 21.09 -20.08
CA PHE A 208 -10.93 20.16 -19.17
C PHE A 208 -12.44 20.04 -19.42
N ASN A 209 -12.94 20.67 -20.49
CA ASN A 209 -14.35 20.69 -20.87
C ASN A 209 -15.30 21.09 -19.72
N ILE A 210 -14.93 22.16 -19.00
CA ILE A 210 -15.64 22.64 -17.82
C ILE A 210 -16.51 23.84 -18.23
N SER A 211 -17.82 23.77 -17.94
CA SER A 211 -18.79 24.83 -18.20
C SER A 211 -18.58 26.05 -17.29
#